data_AF-A0A9P0LB39-F1
#
_entry.id   AF-A0A9P0LB39-F1
#
_cell.length_a   1.000
_cell.length_b   1.000
_cell.length_c   1.000
_cell.angle_alpha   90.00
_cell.angle_beta   90.00
_cell.angle_gamma   90.00
#
_symmetry.space_group_name_H-M   'P 1'
#
loop_
_entity.id
_entity.type
_entity.pdbx_description
1 polymer ?
#
loop_
_entity_poly.entity_id
_entity_poly.type
_entity_poly.pdbx_seq_one_letter_code
_entity_poly.pdbx_strand_id
1 'polypeptide(L)'
;MFLSNILEQSRLMEIDFNVIEESGNYKHWKYTVEYSEKLSHWPHLPNYALAHFDVKAPTKDMFYIYSTHRTCLFFGLYCLYTESEFKFGPGNLTKGATCEEYIRYQCPTLLSSFCRHEVMYQRRAIMDNLKKKFENNV
;
A
#
# COMPACT_ATOMS: atom_id res chain seq x y z
N MET A 1 16.40 -6.77 -4.16
CA MET A 1 15.32 -7.61 -4.71
C MET A 1 14.04 -7.54 -3.86
N PHE A 2 14.09 -7.70 -2.52
CA PHE A 2 12.90 -7.56 -1.65
C PHE A 2 12.39 -6.11 -1.53
N LEU A 3 13.29 -5.15 -1.27
CA LEU A 3 12.97 -3.70 -1.21
C LEU A 3 12.41 -3.16 -2.53
N SER A 4 12.98 -3.57 -3.67
CA SER A 4 12.46 -3.20 -4.99
C SER A 4 11.04 -3.75 -5.21
N ASN A 5 10.73 -4.94 -4.72
CA ASN A 5 9.41 -5.55 -4.87
C ASN A 5 8.36 -4.88 -3.96
N ILE A 6 8.74 -4.49 -2.73
CA ILE A 6 7.84 -3.76 -1.80
C ILE A 6 7.58 -2.33 -2.29
N LEU A 7 8.62 -1.62 -2.76
CA LEU A 7 8.47 -0.28 -3.33
C LEU A 7 7.73 -0.30 -4.68
N GLU A 8 7.86 -1.37 -5.47
CA GLU A 8 7.03 -1.59 -6.67
C GLU A 8 5.57 -1.83 -6.32
N GLN A 9 5.25 -2.51 -5.21
CA GLN A 9 3.87 -2.79 -4.80
C GLN A 9 3.07 -1.49 -4.51
N SER A 10 3.72 -0.48 -3.96
CA SER A 10 3.14 0.87 -3.75
C SER A 10 2.96 1.62 -5.07
N ARG A 11 3.97 1.57 -5.94
CA ARG A 11 4.07 2.35 -7.19
C ARG A 11 2.97 2.08 -8.22
N LEU A 12 2.25 0.96 -8.14
CA LEU A 12 1.40 0.46 -9.23
C LEU A 12 0.21 1.37 -9.60
N MET A 13 -0.11 2.38 -8.79
CA MET A 13 -1.18 3.35 -9.07
C MET A 13 -0.75 4.81 -8.85
N GLU A 14 0.54 5.03 -8.61
CA GLU A 14 1.07 6.31 -8.16
C GLU A 14 1.86 6.98 -9.30
N ILE A 15 1.65 8.27 -9.49
CA ILE A 15 2.26 9.06 -10.57
C ILE A 15 3.68 9.43 -10.20
N ASP A 16 3.85 9.91 -8.97
CA ASP A 16 5.13 10.32 -8.40
C ASP A 16 5.25 9.60 -7.07
N PHE A 17 6.30 8.80 -6.88
CA PHE A 17 6.57 8.10 -5.62
C PHE A 17 7.98 8.45 -5.17
N ASN A 18 8.09 9.18 -4.07
CA ASN A 18 9.35 9.69 -3.56
C ASN A 18 9.57 9.23 -2.12
N VAL A 19 10.69 8.56 -1.86
CA VAL A 19 11.10 8.22 -0.49
C VAL A 19 11.78 9.45 0.10
N ILE A 20 11.20 10.03 1.15
CA ILE A 20 11.71 11.25 1.78
C ILE A 20 12.50 10.98 3.05
N GLU A 21 12.23 9.86 3.71
CA GLU A 21 12.95 9.42 4.90
C GLU A 21 13.09 7.91 4.88
N GLU A 22 14.24 7.40 5.30
CA GLU A 22 14.50 5.97 5.37
C GLU A 22 15.47 5.66 6.51
N SER A 23 15.19 4.59 7.26
CA SER A 23 16.03 4.16 8.38
C SER A 23 15.78 2.69 8.74
N GLY A 24 16.70 2.10 9.51
CA GLY A 24 16.53 0.76 10.09
C GLY A 24 17.54 -0.26 9.57
N ASN A 25 17.15 -1.53 9.66
CA ASN A 25 17.95 -2.69 9.22
C ASN A 25 17.05 -3.83 8.71
N TYR A 26 17.64 -4.98 8.36
CA TYR A 26 16.90 -6.13 7.81
C TYR A 26 15.79 -6.71 8.70
N LYS A 27 15.84 -6.50 10.02
CA LYS A 27 14.80 -6.99 10.95
C LYS A 27 13.67 -5.99 11.13
N HIS A 28 13.98 -4.70 11.03
CA HIS A 28 13.07 -3.60 11.25
C HIS A 28 13.46 -2.43 10.36
N TRP A 29 12.64 -2.16 9.35
CA TRP A 29 12.86 -1.10 8.36
C TRP A 29 11.73 -0.09 8.42
N LYS A 30 12.06 1.19 8.35
CA LYS A 30 11.07 2.28 8.34
C LYS A 30 11.37 3.21 7.20
N TYR A 31 10.34 3.59 6.46
CA TYR A 31 10.47 4.58 5.41
C TYR A 31 9.20 5.42 5.30
N THR A 32 9.40 6.68 4.95
CA THR A 32 8.33 7.64 4.67
C THR A 32 8.36 7.96 3.18
N VAL A 33 7.21 7.91 2.55
CA VAL A 33 7.04 8.26 1.15
C VAL A 33 6.00 9.34 0.96
N GLU A 34 6.24 10.17 -0.03
CA GLU A 34 5.28 11.09 -0.59
C GLU A 34 4.89 10.59 -1.97
N TYR A 35 3.60 10.54 -2.26
CA TYR A 35 3.12 10.17 -3.57
C TYR A 35 1.87 10.88 -4.03
N SER A 36 1.72 10.99 -5.34
CA SER A 36 0.49 11.48 -5.98
C SER A 36 -0.27 10.34 -6.63
N GLU A 37 -1.57 10.24 -6.38
CA GLU A 37 -2.44 9.21 -6.97
C GLU A 37 -3.57 9.83 -7.80
N LYS A 38 -3.98 9.12 -8.85
CA LYS A 38 -5.24 9.39 -9.57
C LYS A 38 -6.27 8.39 -9.10
N LEU A 39 -7.44 8.88 -8.70
CA LEU A 39 -8.56 8.01 -8.43
C LEU A 39 -9.07 7.40 -9.73
N SER A 40 -9.23 6.08 -9.75
CA SER A 40 -9.73 5.33 -10.90
C SER A 40 -11.09 5.86 -11.38
N HIS A 41 -11.97 6.16 -10.43
CA HIS A 41 -13.32 6.66 -10.72
C HIS A 41 -13.42 8.20 -10.72
N TRP A 42 -12.32 8.93 -10.44
CA TRP A 42 -12.26 10.39 -10.52
C TRP A 42 -10.85 10.87 -10.94
N PRO A 43 -10.49 10.72 -12.24
CA PRO A 43 -9.12 10.92 -12.70
C PRO A 43 -8.67 12.40 -12.79
N HIS A 44 -9.61 13.35 -12.64
CA HIS A 44 -9.34 14.79 -12.77
C HIS A 44 -8.88 15.47 -11.47
N LEU A 45 -9.00 14.78 -10.33
CA LEU A 45 -8.59 15.31 -9.03
C LEU A 45 -7.38 14.49 -8.55
N PRO A 46 -6.14 14.99 -8.73
CA PRO A 46 -4.99 14.33 -8.15
C PRO A 46 -5.04 14.48 -6.63
N ASN A 47 -4.72 13.39 -5.94
CA ASN A 47 -4.58 13.40 -4.49
C ASN A 47 -3.11 13.30 -4.13
N TYR A 48 -2.74 13.96 -3.06
CA TYR A 48 -1.38 13.90 -2.52
C TYR A 48 -1.39 13.14 -1.21
N ALA A 49 -0.51 12.16 -1.08
CA ALA A 49 -0.44 11.28 0.06
C ALA A 49 0.95 11.30 0.69
N LEU A 50 0.96 11.31 2.02
CA LEU A 50 2.13 11.05 2.83
C LEU A 50 1.91 9.73 3.55
N ALA A 51 2.81 8.77 3.38
CA ALA A 51 2.70 7.46 3.99
C ALA A 51 3.95 7.08 4.76
N HIS A 52 3.74 6.55 5.96
CA HIS A 52 4.79 6.00 6.81
C HIS A 52 4.65 4.50 6.85
N PHE A 53 5.75 3.80 6.60
CA PHE A 53 5.82 2.35 6.59
C PHE A 53 6.76 1.86 7.70
N ASP A 54 6.35 0.78 8.37
CA ASP A 54 7.13 0.04 9.35
C ASP A 54 7.08 -1.45 8.97
N VAL A 55 8.20 -1.94 8.45
CA VAL A 55 8.37 -3.32 7.99
C VAL A 55 9.12 -4.12 9.04
N LYS A 56 8.51 -5.22 9.48
CA LYS A 56 9.07 -6.14 10.49
C LYS A 56 9.16 -7.55 9.93
N ALA A 57 10.30 -8.19 10.14
CA ALA A 57 10.53 -9.59 9.80
C ALA A 57 10.78 -10.40 11.09
N PRO A 58 9.71 -10.74 11.85
CA PRO A 58 9.87 -11.44 13.13
C PRO A 58 10.47 -12.84 12.96
N THR A 59 10.22 -13.50 11.82
CA THR A 59 10.82 -14.78 11.44
C THR A 59 11.30 -14.72 9.99
N LYS A 60 12.06 -15.73 9.54
CA LYS A 60 12.56 -15.78 8.15
C LYS A 60 11.44 -15.87 7.11
N ASP A 61 10.29 -16.43 7.49
CA ASP A 61 9.21 -16.77 6.58
C ASP A 61 7.96 -15.89 6.79
N MET A 62 7.98 -14.96 7.77
CA MET A 62 6.87 -14.04 8.01
C MET A 62 7.33 -12.59 7.99
N PHE A 63 6.59 -11.76 7.27
CA PHE A 63 6.81 -10.33 7.17
C PHE A 63 5.51 -9.58 7.47
N TYR A 64 5.65 -8.47 8.18
CA TYR A 64 4.58 -7.54 8.47
C TYR A 64 4.97 -6.17 7.94
N ILE A 65 4.06 -5.54 7.21
CA ILE A 65 4.17 -4.16 6.76
C ILE A 65 3.02 -3.41 7.41
N TYR A 66 3.34 -2.59 8.41
CA TYR A 66 2.41 -1.65 8.99
C TYR A 66 2.55 -0.33 8.23
N SER A 67 1.43 0.29 7.89
CA SER A 67 1.46 1.60 7.25
C SER A 67 0.36 2.53 7.74
N THR A 68 0.69 3.81 7.78
CA THR A 68 -0.26 4.89 8.02
C THR A 68 -0.16 5.88 6.87
N HIS A 69 -1.29 6.24 6.29
CA HIS A 69 -1.39 7.13 5.15
C HIS A 69 -2.24 8.34 5.51
N ARG A 70 -1.78 9.51 5.09
CA ARG A 70 -2.55 10.75 5.10
C ARG A 70 -2.70 11.20 3.65
N THR A 71 -3.89 11.01 3.10
CA THR A 71 -4.21 11.40 1.72
C THR A 71 -5.05 12.66 1.74
N CYS A 72 -4.58 13.72 1.10
CA CYS A 72 -5.27 14.99 1.02
C CYS A 72 -5.86 15.21 -0.38
N LEU A 73 -7.17 15.51 -0.40
CA LEU A 73 -7.95 15.95 -1.54
C LEU A 73 -7.89 17.48 -1.66
N PHE A 74 -8.26 18.00 -2.84
CA PHE A 74 -8.45 19.44 -3.09
C PHE A 74 -7.24 20.30 -2.65
N PHE A 75 -6.04 19.93 -3.10
CA PHE A 75 -4.80 20.66 -2.78
C PHE A 75 -4.52 20.83 -1.26
N GLY A 76 -4.94 19.87 -0.43
CA GLY A 76 -4.65 19.89 1.01
C GLY A 76 -5.82 20.32 1.90
N LEU A 77 -6.94 20.77 1.32
CA LEU A 77 -8.08 21.28 2.10
C LEU A 77 -8.83 20.18 2.87
N TYR A 78 -8.73 18.93 2.44
CA TYR A 78 -9.44 17.82 3.08
C TYR A 78 -8.58 16.55 3.10
N CYS A 79 -8.13 16.15 4.29
CA CYS A 79 -7.27 14.98 4.45
C CYS A 79 -8.00 13.82 5.13
N LEU A 80 -7.78 12.63 4.59
CA LEU A 80 -8.28 11.36 5.08
C LEU A 80 -7.13 10.51 5.59
N TYR A 81 -7.38 9.76 6.65
CA TYR A 81 -6.41 8.87 7.26
C TYR A 81 -6.75 7.41 6.98
N THR A 82 -5.70 6.63 6.72
CA THR A 82 -5.79 5.19 6.50
C THR A 82 -4.68 4.49 7.26
N GLU A 83 -4.98 3.36 7.88
CA GLU A 83 -4.04 2.47 8.54
C GLU A 83 -4.15 1.09 7.88
N SER A 84 -3.03 0.45 7.61
CA SER A 84 -2.99 -0.89 7.03
C SER A 84 -2.00 -1.78 7.78
N GLU A 85 -2.37 -3.05 7.93
CA GLU A 85 -1.48 -4.14 8.31
C GLU A 85 -1.46 -5.16 7.16
N PHE A 86 -0.32 -5.29 6.51
CA PHE A 86 -0.11 -6.28 5.46
C PHE A 86 0.82 -7.38 5.98
N LYS A 87 0.33 -8.61 5.97
CA LYS A 87 1.05 -9.80 6.41
C LYS A 87 1.40 -10.67 5.21
N PHE A 88 2.66 -11.08 5.15
CA PHE A 88 3.15 -12.13 4.27
C PHE A 88 3.58 -13.32 5.12
N GLY A 89 3.18 -14.52 4.71
CA GLY A 89 3.56 -15.75 5.38
C GLY A 89 3.73 -16.91 4.41
N PRO A 90 4.23 -18.06 4.87
CA PRO A 90 4.30 -19.26 4.06
C PRO A 90 2.87 -19.68 3.71
N GLY A 91 2.63 -19.94 2.43
CA GLY A 91 1.43 -20.66 2.02
C GLY A 91 1.50 -22.13 2.47
N ASN A 92 0.38 -22.84 2.39
CA ASN A 92 0.38 -24.29 2.61
C ASN A 92 1.46 -24.95 1.72
N LEU A 93 2.13 -25.98 2.27
CA LEU A 93 3.37 -26.68 1.86
C LEU A 93 3.68 -26.90 0.36
N THR A 94 2.79 -26.55 -0.57
CA THR A 94 2.95 -26.67 -2.03
C THR A 94 2.55 -25.42 -2.83
N LYS A 95 2.15 -24.30 -2.21
CA LYS A 95 1.62 -23.12 -2.90
C LYS A 95 2.09 -21.79 -2.31
N GLY A 96 3.18 -21.26 -2.85
CA GLY A 96 3.53 -19.82 -2.82
C GLY A 96 3.54 -19.14 -1.45
N ALA A 97 3.41 -17.81 -1.46
CA ALA A 97 3.24 -16.99 -0.27
C ALA A 97 1.75 -16.67 -0.05
N THR A 98 1.30 -16.64 1.20
CA THR A 98 -0.01 -16.11 1.58
C THR A 98 0.12 -14.64 1.96
N CYS A 99 -0.75 -13.82 1.38
CA CYS A 99 -0.82 -12.38 1.59
C CYS A 99 -2.18 -12.01 2.19
N GLU A 100 -2.17 -11.34 3.33
CA GLU A 100 -3.38 -10.85 4.01
C GLU A 100 -3.21 -9.37 4.31
N GLU A 101 -4.19 -8.54 3.96
CA GLU A 101 -4.18 -7.10 4.25
C GLU A 101 -5.42 -6.75 5.06
N TYR A 102 -5.22 -6.11 6.21
CA TYR A 102 -6.27 -5.52 7.01
C TYR A 102 -6.15 -4.00 6.97
N ILE A 103 -7.20 -3.33 6.52
CA ILE A 103 -7.22 -1.89 6.28
C ILE A 103 -8.33 -1.20 7.07
N ARG A 104 -8.00 -0.07 7.68
CA ARG A 104 -8.94 0.88 8.27
C ARG A 104 -8.77 2.22 7.57
N TYR A 105 -9.84 2.74 7.00
CA TYR A 105 -9.77 3.97 6.20
C TYR A 105 -10.93 4.89 6.55
N GLN A 106 -10.67 6.20 6.46
CA GLN A 106 -11.71 7.21 6.56
C GLN A 106 -12.33 7.48 5.19
N CYS A 107 -13.65 7.71 5.18
CA CYS A 107 -14.37 8.17 4.00
C CYS A 107 -15.30 9.33 4.35
N PRO A 108 -15.48 10.31 3.44
CA PRO A 108 -16.53 11.32 3.58
C PRO A 108 -17.91 10.65 3.60
N THR A 109 -18.77 11.01 4.54
CA THR A 109 -20.10 10.38 4.70
C THR A 109 -20.94 10.45 3.41
N LEU A 110 -20.97 11.62 2.77
CA LEU A 110 -21.72 11.85 1.53
C LEU A 110 -21.19 11.06 0.33
N LEU A 111 -19.89 10.71 0.33
CA LEU A 111 -19.22 9.98 -0.74
C LEU A 111 -18.76 8.58 -0.30
N SER A 112 -19.36 8.06 0.77
CA SER A 112 -18.93 6.81 1.42
C SER A 112 -18.96 5.61 0.47
N SER A 113 -20.02 5.49 -0.34
CA SER A 113 -20.13 4.45 -1.37
C SER A 113 -19.01 4.58 -2.40
N PHE A 114 -18.78 5.78 -2.93
CA PHE A 114 -17.74 6.04 -3.93
C PHE A 114 -16.34 5.70 -3.39
N CYS A 115 -16.03 6.23 -2.20
CA CYS A 115 -14.77 6.00 -1.50
C CYS A 115 -14.52 4.49 -1.27
N ARG A 116 -15.54 3.73 -0.85
CA ARG A 116 -15.43 2.28 -0.69
C ARG A 116 -15.15 1.56 -2.01
N HIS A 117 -15.80 1.95 -3.11
CA HIS A 117 -15.54 1.34 -4.42
C HIS A 117 -14.12 1.61 -4.89
N GLU A 118 -13.64 2.83 -4.73
CA GLU A 118 -12.29 3.24 -5.10
C GLU A 118 -11.24 2.47 -4.28
N VAL A 119 -11.37 2.41 -2.96
CA VAL A 119 -10.48 1.63 -2.08
C VAL A 119 -10.45 0.16 -2.51
N MET A 120 -11.62 -0.45 -2.74
CA MET A 120 -11.70 -1.86 -3.13
C MET A 120 -11.11 -2.12 -4.52
N TYR A 121 -11.29 -1.20 -5.46
CA TYR A 121 -10.69 -1.27 -6.80
C TYR A 121 -9.16 -1.25 -6.71
N GLN A 122 -8.63 -0.28 -5.98
CA GLN A 122 -7.19 -0.12 -5.78
C GLN A 122 -6.56 -1.34 -5.11
N ARG A 123 -7.17 -1.86 -4.05
CA ARG A 123 -6.65 -3.06 -3.35
C ARG A 123 -6.69 -4.31 -4.23
N ARG A 124 -7.73 -4.49 -5.04
CA ARG A 124 -7.78 -5.59 -6.03
C ARG A 124 -6.68 -5.46 -7.06
N ALA A 125 -6.46 -4.26 -7.60
CA ALA A 125 -5.39 -4.00 -8.56
C ALA A 125 -4.00 -4.32 -7.97
N ILE A 126 -3.73 -3.91 -6.72
CA ILE A 126 -2.49 -4.25 -6.02
C ILE A 126 -2.33 -5.77 -5.88
N MET A 127 -3.34 -6.47 -5.38
CA MET A 127 -3.29 -7.92 -5.18
C MET A 127 -3.14 -8.68 -6.51
N ASP A 128 -3.81 -8.25 -7.57
CA ASP A 128 -3.70 -8.88 -8.90
C ASP A 128 -2.34 -8.62 -9.53
N ASN A 129 -1.77 -7.42 -9.35
CA ASN A 129 -0.41 -7.13 -9.81
C ASN A 129 0.65 -7.92 -9.04
N LEU A 130 0.46 -8.13 -7.72
CA LEU A 130 1.31 -9.03 -6.94
C LEU A 130 1.26 -10.46 -7.46
N LYS A 131 0.05 -11.00 -7.69
CA LYS A 131 -0.09 -12.34 -8.28
C LYS A 131 0.65 -12.44 -9.59
N LYS A 132 0.43 -11.51 -10.54
CA LYS A 132 1.14 -11.49 -11.83
C LYS A 132 2.65 -11.41 -11.66
N LYS A 133 3.15 -10.59 -10.74
CA LYS A 133 4.58 -10.45 -10.47
C LYS A 133 5.17 -11.77 -9.99
N PHE A 134 4.49 -12.48 -9.09
CA PHE A 134 5.02 -13.71 -8.49
C PHE A 134 4.67 -14.99 -9.27
N GLU A 135 3.62 -15.01 -10.08
CA GLU A 135 3.29 -16.11 -11.00
C GLU A 135 4.30 -16.19 -12.17
N ASN A 136 4.81 -15.05 -12.65
CA ASN A 136 5.80 -15.00 -13.72
C ASN A 136 7.26 -15.22 -13.25
N ASN A 137 7.49 -15.43 -11.94
CA ASN A 137 8.80 -15.67 -11.35
C ASN A 137 8.96 -17.10 -10.81
N VAL A 138 8.13 -18.04 -11.30
CA VAL A 138 8.24 -19.49 -11.07
C VAL A 138 8.73 -20.18 -12.34
#